data_AF-A0A1C6HIM9-F1
#
_entry.id   AF-A0A1C6HIM9-F1
#
_cell.length_a   1.000
_cell.length_b   1.000
_cell.length_c   1.000
_cell.angle_alpha   90.00
_cell.angle_beta   90.00
_cell.angle_gamma   90.00
#
_symmetry.space_group_name_H-M   'P 1'
#
loop_
_entity.id
_entity.type
_entity.pdbx_description
1 polymer ?
#
loop_
_entity_poly.entity_id
_entity_poly.type
_entity_poly.pdbx_seq_one_letter_code
_entity_poly.pdbx_strand_id
1 'polypeptide(L)'
;MARTKNRGLQQSFSPSYTVRRWRLGAYIRLSKEDLKKVKDGKDDSNSVKNQRDLLGDFYFKHQNEFESIAEYVDDGHTGTDANREDF
;
A
#
# COMPACT_ATOMS: atom_id res chain seq x y z
N MET A 1 -48.59 -7.06 46.38
CA MET A 1 -48.00 -7.73 45.18
C MET A 1 -46.83 -6.89 44.70
N ALA A 2 -45.61 -7.42 44.75
CA ALA A 2 -44.39 -6.70 44.34
C ALA A 2 -44.16 -6.86 42.82
N ARG A 3 -43.87 -5.76 42.13
CA ARG A 3 -43.53 -5.74 40.69
C ARG A 3 -42.13 -6.34 40.49
N THR A 4 -42.04 -7.53 39.93
CA THR A 4 -40.76 -8.11 39.46
C THR A 4 -40.30 -7.35 38.22
N LYS A 5 -39.17 -6.63 38.32
CA LYS A 5 -38.53 -5.96 37.18
C LYS A 5 -37.80 -7.03 36.35
N ASN A 6 -38.29 -7.29 35.14
CA ASN A 6 -37.56 -8.06 34.13
C ASN A 6 -36.31 -7.27 33.69
N ARG A 7 -35.19 -7.46 34.39
CA ARG A 7 -33.86 -7.10 33.87
C ARG A 7 -33.53 -8.13 32.81
N GLY A 8 -33.96 -7.87 31.57
CA GLY A 8 -33.47 -8.61 30.41
C GLY A 8 -31.95 -8.61 30.46
N LEU A 9 -31.34 -9.78 30.22
CA LEU A 9 -29.89 -9.92 30.13
C LEU A 9 -29.36 -8.85 29.18
N GLN A 10 -28.63 -7.86 29.71
CA GLN A 10 -27.82 -7.00 28.87
C GLN A 10 -26.66 -7.86 28.40
N GLN A 11 -26.83 -8.46 27.23
CA GLN A 11 -25.75 -9.10 26.51
C GLN A 11 -24.74 -8.00 26.18
N SER A 12 -23.65 -7.94 26.93
CA SER A 12 -22.53 -7.05 26.64
C SER A 12 -21.89 -7.53 25.35
N PHE A 13 -22.23 -6.91 24.24
CA PHE A 13 -21.47 -7.08 23.00
C PHE A 13 -20.12 -6.41 23.20
N SER A 14 -19.09 -7.19 23.53
CA SER A 14 -17.72 -6.74 23.41
C SER A 14 -17.45 -6.52 21.91
N PRO A 15 -17.13 -5.29 21.45
CA PRO A 15 -16.78 -5.10 20.06
C PRO A 15 -15.47 -5.86 19.81
N SER A 16 -15.51 -6.87 18.93
CA SER A 16 -14.28 -7.43 18.38
C SER A 16 -13.72 -6.40 17.41
N TYR A 17 -12.85 -5.51 17.89
CA TYR A 17 -12.08 -4.66 17.00
C TYR A 17 -11.08 -5.56 16.26
N THR A 18 -11.50 -6.13 15.13
CA THR A 18 -10.55 -6.64 14.16
C THR A 18 -9.69 -5.47 13.72
N VAL A 19 -8.38 -5.55 14.00
CA VAL A 19 -7.40 -4.54 13.58
C VAL A 19 -7.57 -4.33 12.08
N ARG A 20 -7.96 -3.10 11.70
CA ARG A 20 -8.18 -2.74 10.29
C ARG A 20 -6.82 -2.67 9.61
N ARG A 21 -6.62 -3.50 8.60
CA ARG A 21 -5.44 -3.48 7.73
C ARG A 21 -5.82 -2.95 6.35
N TRP A 22 -4.89 -2.25 5.71
CA TRP A 22 -5.08 -1.62 4.41
C TRP A 22 -4.39 -2.43 3.30
N ARG A 23 -4.85 -2.26 2.07
CA ARG A 23 -4.15 -2.76 0.88
C ARG A 23 -3.23 -1.66 0.37
N LEU A 24 -1.95 -1.98 0.22
CA LEU A 24 -0.94 -1.03 -0.25
C LEU A 24 -0.81 -1.11 -1.78
N GLY A 25 -0.82 0.03 -2.45
CA GLY A 25 -0.45 0.14 -3.87
C GLY A 25 0.96 0.75 -3.99
N ALA A 26 1.89 0.02 -4.58
CA ALA A 26 3.26 0.45 -4.85
C ALA A 26 3.37 0.89 -6.32
N TYR A 27 3.44 2.19 -6.55
CA TYR A 27 3.64 2.75 -7.88
C TYR A 27 5.12 3.05 -8.11
N ILE A 28 5.69 2.55 -9.20
CA ILE A 28 7.09 2.67 -9.56
C ILE A 28 7.17 3.24 -10.97
N ARG A 29 7.93 4.31 -11.17
CA ARG A 29 8.10 4.95 -12.47
C ARG A 29 9.55 5.32 -12.73
N LEU A 30 9.98 5.08 -13.97
CA LEU A 30 11.23 5.61 -14.50
C LEU A 30 10.93 6.64 -15.59
N SER A 31 11.55 7.81 -15.48
CA SER A 31 11.50 8.78 -16.57
C SER A 31 12.38 8.32 -17.74
N LYS A 32 12.12 8.85 -18.95
CA LYS A 32 12.97 8.58 -20.12
C LYS A 32 14.44 8.99 -19.89
N GLU A 33 14.66 10.06 -19.12
CA GLU A 33 15.99 10.53 -18.77
C GLU A 33 16.71 9.57 -17.82
N ASP A 34 16.00 9.06 -16.82
CA ASP A 34 16.56 8.11 -15.87
C ASP A 34 16.81 6.74 -16.52
N LEU A 35 15.95 6.31 -17.45
CA LEU A 35 16.19 5.11 -18.26
C LEU A 35 17.50 5.22 -19.07
N LYS A 36 17.83 6.42 -19.57
CA LYS A 36 19.10 6.67 -20.26
C LYS A 36 20.29 6.59 -19.29
N LYS A 37 20.17 7.16 -18.09
CA LYS A 37 21.23 7.08 -17.08
C LYS A 37 21.48 5.66 -16.58
N VAL A 38 20.42 4.86 -16.42
CA VAL A 38 20.50 3.42 -16.09
C VAL A 38 21.24 2.67 -17.20
N LYS A 39 20.89 2.91 -18.47
CA LYS A 39 21.58 2.30 -19.63
C LYS A 39 23.06 2.67 -19.71
N ASP A 40 23.40 3.91 -19.33
CA ASP A 40 24.78 4.38 -19.28
C ASP A 40 25.54 3.89 -18.02
N GLY A 41 24.88 3.12 -17.13
CA GLY A 41 25.46 2.61 -15.87
C GLY A 41 25.75 3.70 -14.84
N LYS A 42 25.06 4.84 -14.93
CA LYS A 42 25.35 6.06 -14.14
C LYS A 42 24.38 6.32 -13.00
N ASP A 43 23.27 5.58 -12.90
CA ASP A 43 22.23 5.87 -11.90
C ASP A 43 21.40 4.63 -11.53
N ASP A 44 21.83 3.89 -10.51
CA ASP A 44 21.05 2.77 -9.95
C ASP A 44 20.01 3.23 -8.91
N SER A 45 20.16 4.43 -8.36
CA SER A 45 19.29 4.98 -7.29
C SER A 45 17.86 5.19 -7.77
N ASN A 46 17.69 5.57 -9.03
CA ASN A 46 16.36 5.76 -9.62
C ASN A 46 15.79 4.47 -10.24
N SER A 47 16.54 3.37 -10.28
CA SER A 47 16.10 2.13 -10.94
C SER A 47 14.79 1.58 -10.38
N VAL A 48 13.99 0.92 -11.22
CA VAL A 48 12.77 0.20 -10.82
C VAL A 48 13.06 -0.75 -9.66
N LYS A 49 14.23 -1.40 -9.68
CA LYS A 49 14.66 -2.32 -8.64
C LYS A 49 14.84 -1.61 -7.29
N ASN A 50 15.57 -0.49 -7.26
CA ASN A 50 15.79 0.25 -6.02
C ASN A 50 14.46 0.78 -5.44
N GLN A 51 13.56 1.29 -6.30
CA GLN A 51 12.24 1.74 -5.86
C GLN A 51 11.39 0.59 -5.31
N ARG A 52 11.40 -0.58 -5.98
CA ARG A 52 10.73 -1.79 -5.50
C ARG A 52 11.26 -2.21 -4.13
N ASP A 53 12.58 -2.24 -3.96
CA ASP A 53 13.21 -2.65 -2.71
C ASP A 53 12.82 -1.71 -1.55
N LEU A 54 12.82 -0.40 -1.78
CA LEU A 54 12.39 0.59 -0.78
C LEU A 54 10.91 0.45 -0.39
N LEU A 55 10.02 0.23 -1.36
CA LEU A 55 8.59 0.05 -1.10
C LEU A 55 8.29 -1.30 -0.42
N GLY A 56 9.04 -2.34 -0.80
CA GLY A 56 9.00 -3.65 -0.15
C GLY A 56 9.46 -3.59 1.31
N ASP A 57 10.56 -2.89 1.57
CA ASP A 57 11.06 -2.64 2.93
C ASP A 57 10.05 -1.87 3.78
N PHE A 58 9.38 -0.87 3.19
CA PHE A 58 8.30 -0.16 3.87
C PHE A 58 7.15 -1.10 4.21
N TYR A 59 6.66 -1.90 3.26
CA TYR A 59 5.62 -2.88 3.53
C TYR A 59 6.00 -3.86 4.64
N PHE A 60 7.24 -4.37 4.61
CA PHE A 60 7.73 -5.31 5.61
C PHE A 60 7.79 -4.70 7.02
N LYS A 61 8.16 -3.43 7.15
CA LYS A 61 8.18 -2.73 8.46
C LYS A 61 6.78 -2.48 9.02
N HIS A 62 5.75 -2.49 8.18
CA HIS A 62 4.36 -2.14 8.54
C HIS A 62 3.37 -3.29 8.31
N GLN A 63 3.78 -4.56 8.49
CA GLN A 63 2.91 -5.74 8.27
C GLN A 63 1.67 -5.81 9.18
N ASN A 64 1.69 -5.10 10.31
CA ASN A 64 0.53 -4.96 11.19
C ASN A 64 -0.52 -3.98 10.64
N GLU A 65 -0.14 -3.10 9.72
CA GLU A 65 -0.99 -2.08 9.11
C GLU A 65 -1.49 -2.48 7.73
N PHE A 66 -0.76 -3.34 7.01
CA PHE A 66 -1.09 -3.76 5.66
C PHE A 66 -1.36 -5.26 5.55
N GLU A 67 -2.34 -5.63 4.71
CA GLU A 67 -2.66 -7.03 4.43
C GLU A 67 -2.05 -7.55 3.12
N SER A 68 -1.75 -6.65 2.19
CA SER A 68 -1.18 -6.98 0.88
C SER A 68 -0.55 -5.75 0.23
N ILE A 69 0.30 -6.00 -0.76
CA ILE A 69 0.92 -5.01 -1.65
C ILE A 69 0.64 -5.38 -3.11
N ALA A 70 0.22 -4.40 -3.91
CA ALA A 70 0.08 -4.51 -5.36
C ALA A 70 1.05 -3.56 -6.04
N GLU A 71 1.85 -4.05 -6.99
CA GLU A 71 2.83 -3.24 -7.72
C GLU A 71 2.26 -2.77 -9.06
N TYR A 72 2.48 -1.49 -9.36
CA TYR A 72 2.15 -0.84 -10.62
C TYR A 72 3.43 -0.20 -11.17
N VAL A 73 3.94 -0.73 -12.27
CA VAL A 73 5.23 -0.33 -12.83
C VAL A 73 5.02 0.34 -14.17
N ASP A 74 5.53 1.55 -14.27
CA ASP A 74 5.33 2.41 -15.42
C ASP A 74 6.69 2.90 -15.93
N ASP A 75 7.30 2.11 -16.80
CA ASP A 75 8.65 2.39 -17.30
C ASP A 75 8.59 3.12 -18.65
N GLY A 76 9.28 4.25 -18.76
CA GLY A 76 9.44 4.99 -20.02
C GLY A 76 8.32 5.99 -20.37
N HIS A 77 7.31 6.16 -19.52
CA HIS A 77 6.25 7.16 -19.74
C HIS A 77 6.62 8.54 -19.18
N THR A 78 6.18 9.58 -19.89
CA THR A 78 6.41 10.97 -19.46
C THR A 78 5.65 11.24 -18.17
N GLY A 79 6.18 12.02 -17.24
CA GLY A 79 5.51 12.36 -15.97
C GLY A 79 4.39 13.40 -16.08
N THR A 80 4.11 13.87 -17.29
CA THR A 80 3.29 15.06 -17.57
C THR A 80 1.88 14.76 -18.04
N ASP A 81 1.54 13.49 -18.29
CA ASP A 81 0.19 13.04 -18.61
C ASP A 81 -0.30 11.96 -17.63
N ALA A 82 -1.61 12.02 -17.37
CA ALA A 82 -2.34 11.10 -16.50
C ALA A 82 -3.07 9.98 -17.29
N ASN A 83 -2.94 9.96 -18.62
CA ASN A 83 -3.49 8.90 -19.46
C ASN A 83 -2.50 7.73 -19.52
N ARG A 84 -2.71 6.71 -18.68
CA ARG A 84 -1.84 5.54 -18.66
C ARG A 84 -2.69 4.29 -18.58
N GLU A 85 -2.32 3.26 -19.34
CA GLU A 85 -3.14 2.05 -19.49
C GLU A 85 -3.39 1.31 -18.16
N ASP A 86 -2.56 1.57 -17.15
CA ASP A 86 -2.62 0.97 -15.81
C ASP A 86 -3.08 1.94 -14.67
N PHE A 87 -3.52 3.17 -14.99
CA PHE A 87 -3.98 4.18 -14.00
C PHE A 87 -5.39 4.71 -14.31
#